data_AF-A0A4Y9F2P8-F1
#
_entry.id   AF-A0A4Y9F2P8-F1
#
_cell.length_a   1.000
_cell.length_b   1.000
_cell.length_c   1.000
_cell.angle_alpha   90.00
_cell.angle_beta   90.00
_cell.angle_gamma   90.00
#
_symmetry.space_group_name_H-M   'P 1'
#
loop_
_entity.id
_entity.type
_entity.pdbx_description
1 polymer ?
#
loop_
_entity_poly.entity_id
_entity_poly.type
_entity_poly.pdbx_seq_one_letter_code
_entity_poly.pdbx_strand_id
1 'polypeptide(L)'
;MALITWEDMRHLTQKDIKDTLTGHSITGQSISKWLGASATDEEMEVIASSVTSYVNSLPSIDRDTEGNWAATTLLGATMLGARLYKRRASPNGIESFAEIGNTYISRYDSDIARLLHIEAFRKPLVA
;
A
#
# COMPACT_ATOMS: atom_id res chain seq x y z
N MET A 1 4.46 -24.13 -1.60
CA MET A 1 4.36 -23.10 -0.54
C MET A 1 5.29 -23.53 0.58
N ALA A 2 6.57 -23.16 0.51
CA ALA A 2 7.57 -23.57 1.50
C ALA A 2 7.42 -22.65 2.73
N LEU A 3 7.05 -23.23 3.87
CA LEU A 3 7.05 -22.53 5.15
C LEU A 3 8.51 -22.45 5.63
N ILE A 4 9.00 -21.22 5.81
CA ILE A 4 10.32 -20.96 6.42
C ILE A 4 10.33 -21.60 7.81
N THR A 5 11.33 -22.44 8.08
CA THR A 5 11.42 -23.15 9.37
C THR A 5 12.03 -22.26 10.44
N TRP A 6 11.77 -22.54 11.72
CA TRP A 6 12.29 -21.75 12.84
C TRP A 6 13.83 -21.82 12.95
N GLU A 7 14.45 -22.83 12.35
CA GLU A 7 15.89 -22.98 12.18
C GLU A 7 16.44 -21.97 11.15
N ASP A 8 15.73 -21.75 10.04
CA ASP A 8 16.11 -20.78 9.00
C ASP A 8 16.05 -19.33 9.52
N MET A 9 15.13 -19.04 10.44
CA MET A 9 14.95 -17.70 11.02
C MET A 9 16.08 -17.26 11.96
N ARG A 10 16.85 -18.21 12.53
CA ARG A 10 17.92 -17.89 13.51
C ARG A 10 19.14 -17.20 12.90
N HIS A 11 19.30 -17.28 11.58
CA HIS A 11 20.43 -16.70 10.86
C HIS A 11 20.07 -15.43 10.09
N LEU A 12 18.79 -15.06 10.05
CA LEU A 12 18.33 -13.84 9.40
C LEU A 12 18.64 -12.65 10.30
N THR A 13 19.34 -11.67 9.74
CA THR A 13 19.55 -10.41 10.45
C THR A 13 18.22 -9.66 10.55
N GLN A 14 18.10 -8.75 11.51
CA GLN A 14 16.90 -7.91 11.65
C GLN A 14 16.58 -7.10 10.38
N LYS A 15 17.60 -6.90 9.53
CA LYS A 15 17.48 -6.31 8.19
C LYS A 15 16.86 -7.30 7.19
N ASP A 16 17.30 -8.56 7.17
CA ASP A 16 16.75 -9.58 6.26
C ASP A 16 15.29 -9.91 6.56
N ILE A 17 14.92 -9.91 7.85
CA ILE A 17 13.51 -10.05 8.27
C ILE A 17 12.69 -8.86 7.77
N LYS A 18 13.21 -7.63 7.90
CA LYS A 18 12.55 -6.43 7.38
C LYS A 18 12.46 -6.45 5.86
N ASP A 19 13.51 -6.84 5.15
CA ASP A 19 13.54 -6.88 3.68
C ASP A 19 12.56 -7.95 3.15
N THR A 20 12.48 -9.13 3.81
CA THR A 20 11.49 -10.18 3.50
C THR A 20 10.05 -9.72 3.77
N LEU A 21 9.82 -8.89 4.79
CA LEU A 21 8.50 -8.31 5.06
C LEU A 21 8.17 -7.16 4.09
N THR A 22 9.15 -6.39 3.62
CA THR A 22 8.94 -5.27 2.67
C THR A 22 8.66 -5.72 1.24
N GLY A 23 9.01 -6.96 0.89
CA GLY A 23 8.69 -7.53 -0.43
C GLY A 23 7.18 -7.72 -0.67
N HIS A 24 6.37 -7.82 0.38
CA HIS A 24 4.92 -8.09 0.28
C HIS A 24 4.05 -7.10 1.06
N SER A 25 4.61 -5.98 1.51
CA SER A 25 3.87 -5.02 2.33
C SER A 25 4.37 -3.60 2.18
N ILE A 26 3.49 -2.65 2.51
CA ILE A 26 3.86 -1.25 2.74
C ILE A 26 3.86 -0.98 4.25
N THR A 27 4.56 0.07 4.65
CA THR A 27 4.64 0.55 6.04
C THR A 27 4.14 1.99 6.16
N GLY A 28 3.89 2.45 7.39
CA GLY A 28 3.59 3.87 7.64
C GLY A 28 4.68 4.80 7.11
N GLN A 29 5.95 4.37 7.17
CA GLN A 29 7.07 5.10 6.56
C GLN A 29 6.94 5.26 5.04
N SER A 30 6.38 4.26 4.35
CA SER A 30 6.15 4.31 2.89
C SER A 30 5.14 5.40 2.56
N ILE A 31 4.08 5.49 3.36
CA ILE A 31 3.04 6.52 3.26
C ILE A 31 3.58 7.91 3.62
N SER A 32 4.31 8.02 4.74
CA SER A 32 4.92 9.27 5.21
C SER A 32 5.85 9.86 4.13
N LYS A 33 6.73 9.03 3.57
CA LYS A 33 7.65 9.42 2.49
C LYS A 33 6.91 9.87 1.23
N TRP A 34 5.84 9.16 0.85
CA TRP A 34 5.02 9.54 -0.32
C TRP A 34 4.34 10.90 -0.12
N LEU A 35 3.85 11.17 1.09
CA LEU A 35 3.18 12.42 1.43
C LEU A 35 4.14 13.58 1.68
N GLY A 36 5.45 13.32 1.79
CA GLY A 36 6.43 14.32 2.21
C GLY A 36 6.27 14.74 3.67
N ALA A 37 5.68 13.89 4.51
CA ALA A 37 5.51 14.16 5.94
C ALA A 37 6.85 14.02 6.68
N SER A 38 7.04 14.82 7.72
CA SER A 38 8.27 14.83 8.52
C SER A 38 8.38 13.66 9.50
N ALA A 39 7.25 13.01 9.81
CA ALA A 39 7.16 11.88 10.71
C ALA A 39 6.08 10.90 10.27
N THR A 40 6.16 9.68 10.79
CA THR A 40 5.14 8.64 10.68
C THR A 40 4.29 8.66 11.95
N ASP A 41 2.98 8.48 11.82
CA ASP A 41 2.06 8.34 12.95
C ASP A 41 1.39 6.94 12.98
N GLU A 42 0.66 6.67 14.06
CA GLU A 42 -0.01 5.38 14.28
C GLU A 42 -1.09 5.10 13.22
N GLU A 43 -1.79 6.11 12.73
CA GLU A 43 -2.83 5.95 11.72
C GLU A 43 -2.23 5.52 10.38
N MET A 44 -1.04 6.02 10.03
CA MET A 44 -0.31 5.57 8.85
C MET A 44 0.01 4.07 8.92
N GLU A 45 0.40 3.55 10.09
CA GLU A 45 0.68 2.12 10.26
C GLU A 45 -0.58 1.25 10.20
N VAL A 46 -1.69 1.72 10.78
CA VAL A 46 -3.00 1.03 10.68
C VAL A 46 -3.46 0.97 9.23
N ILE A 47 -3.31 2.07 8.49
CA ILE A 47 -3.67 2.11 7.06
C ILE A 47 -2.73 1.21 6.24
N ALA A 48 -1.42 1.25 6.49
CA ALA A 48 -0.45 0.45 5.77
C ALA A 48 -0.70 -1.06 5.94
N SER A 49 -0.96 -1.52 7.16
CA SER A 49 -1.30 -2.92 7.45
C SER A 49 -2.63 -3.35 6.81
N SER A 50 -3.63 -2.47 6.82
CA SER A 50 -4.94 -2.73 6.20
C SER A 50 -4.84 -2.82 4.68
N VAL A 51 -4.12 -1.88 4.04
CA VAL A 51 -3.87 -1.90 2.59
C VAL A 51 -3.04 -3.12 2.20
N THR A 52 -2.05 -3.48 3.00
CA THR A 52 -1.27 -4.71 2.80
C THR A 52 -2.16 -5.94 2.76
N SER A 53 -3.06 -6.06 3.73
CA SER A 53 -4.01 -7.17 3.80
C SER A 53 -4.96 -7.19 2.61
N TYR A 54 -5.48 -6.02 2.21
CA TYR A 54 -6.35 -5.88 1.05
C TYR A 54 -5.66 -6.30 -0.25
N VAL A 55 -4.47 -5.77 -0.53
CA VAL A 55 -3.73 -6.08 -1.77
C VAL A 55 -3.37 -7.56 -1.83
N ASN A 56 -3.01 -8.18 -0.71
CA ASN A 56 -2.77 -9.62 -0.65
C ASN A 56 -4.03 -10.47 -0.86
N SER A 57 -5.23 -9.92 -0.62
CA SER A 57 -6.51 -10.60 -0.92
C SER A 57 -6.97 -10.46 -2.37
N LEU A 58 -6.31 -9.61 -3.17
CA LEU A 58 -6.71 -9.39 -4.55
C LEU A 58 -6.46 -10.64 -5.40
N PRO A 59 -7.37 -10.95 -6.34
CA PRO A 59 -7.27 -12.16 -7.16
C PRO A 59 -6.10 -12.11 -8.16
N SER A 60 -5.61 -10.92 -8.48
CA SER A 60 -4.47 -10.72 -9.39
C SER A 60 -3.71 -9.47 -8.99
N ILE A 61 -2.42 -9.64 -8.69
CA ILE A 61 -1.45 -8.56 -8.50
C ILE A 61 -0.18 -8.92 -9.27
N ASP A 62 0.58 -7.90 -9.68
CA ASP A 62 1.86 -8.16 -10.33
C ASP A 62 2.90 -8.57 -9.28
N ARG A 63 3.67 -9.59 -9.63
CA ARG A 63 4.77 -10.11 -8.82
C ARG A 63 6.06 -10.09 -9.63
N ASP A 64 7.18 -9.88 -8.95
CA ASP A 64 8.49 -10.01 -9.56
C ASP A 64 8.89 -11.48 -9.76
N THR A 65 10.11 -11.72 -10.25
CA THR A 65 10.65 -13.06 -10.48
C THR A 65 10.82 -13.89 -9.21
N GLU A 66 10.84 -13.25 -8.05
CA GLU A 66 11.00 -13.88 -6.73
C GLU A 66 9.65 -14.13 -6.05
N GLY A 67 8.56 -13.69 -6.67
CA GLY A 67 7.20 -13.81 -6.12
C GLY A 67 6.86 -12.72 -5.10
N ASN A 68 7.70 -11.69 -4.94
CA ASN A 68 7.41 -10.49 -4.19
C ASN A 68 6.43 -9.60 -4.96
N TRP A 69 5.83 -8.62 -4.29
CA TRP A 69 5.07 -7.58 -4.99
C TRP A 69 5.99 -6.87 -5.99
N ALA A 70 5.58 -6.80 -7.25
CA ALA A 70 6.29 -6.01 -8.24
C ALA A 70 6.29 -4.53 -7.82
N ALA A 71 7.26 -3.76 -8.33
CA ALA A 71 7.36 -2.34 -8.04
C ALA A 71 6.07 -1.56 -8.37
N THR A 72 5.32 -1.99 -9.39
CA THR A 72 4.00 -1.44 -9.75
C THR A 72 2.96 -1.68 -8.64
N THR A 73 2.88 -2.90 -8.11
CA THR A 73 2.01 -3.26 -6.99
C THR A 73 2.37 -2.47 -5.73
N LEU A 74 3.67 -2.36 -5.42
CA LEU A 74 4.16 -1.60 -4.27
C LEU A 74 3.80 -0.10 -4.37
N LEU A 75 3.98 0.48 -5.56
CA LEU A 75 3.60 1.87 -5.85
C LEU A 75 2.08 2.07 -5.71
N GLY A 76 1.28 1.20 -6.32
CA GLY A 76 -0.18 1.27 -6.25
C GLY A 76 -0.71 1.15 -4.82
N ALA A 77 -0.13 0.26 -4.02
CA ALA A 77 -0.45 0.10 -2.61
C ALA A 77 -0.07 1.37 -1.81
N THR A 78 1.12 1.93 -2.05
CA THR A 78 1.57 3.15 -1.37
C THR A 78 0.65 4.34 -1.69
N MET A 79 0.29 4.51 -2.96
CA MET A 79 -0.65 5.54 -3.41
C MET A 79 -2.03 5.37 -2.76
N LEU A 80 -2.54 4.14 -2.68
CA LEU A 80 -3.81 3.83 -2.02
C LEU A 80 -3.77 4.20 -0.53
N GLY A 81 -2.71 3.79 0.18
CA GLY A 81 -2.52 4.11 1.60
C GLY A 81 -2.47 5.62 1.85
N ALA A 82 -1.65 6.34 1.09
CA ALA A 82 -1.54 7.80 1.19
C ALA A 82 -2.87 8.52 0.93
N ARG A 83 -3.63 8.03 -0.06
CA ARG A 83 -4.94 8.58 -0.38
C ARG A 83 -5.96 8.32 0.72
N LEU A 84 -6.01 7.11 1.28
CA LEU A 84 -6.88 6.81 2.43
C LEU A 84 -6.53 7.68 3.63
N TYR A 85 -5.23 7.85 3.91
CA TYR A 85 -4.75 8.71 4.98
C TYR A 85 -5.20 10.16 4.79
N LYS A 86 -5.04 10.76 3.60
CA LYS A 86 -5.54 12.12 3.33
C LYS A 86 -7.06 12.25 3.48
N ARG A 87 -7.82 11.23 3.07
CA ARG A 87 -9.30 11.25 3.12
C ARG A 87 -9.88 11.15 4.52
N ARG A 88 -9.13 10.66 5.51
CA ARG A 88 -9.64 10.54 6.89
C ARG A 88 -10.05 11.89 7.49
N ALA A 89 -9.35 12.96 7.12
CA ALA A 89 -9.65 14.33 7.54
C ALA A 89 -10.80 14.95 6.73
N SER A 90 -11.35 14.23 5.75
CA SER A 90 -12.39 14.73 4.86
C SER A 90 -13.40 13.63 4.48
N PRO A 91 -14.33 13.27 5.39
CA PRO A 91 -15.35 12.24 5.14
C PRO A 91 -16.24 12.56 3.92
N ASN A 92 -16.51 13.85 3.68
CA ASN A 92 -17.30 14.33 2.55
C ASN A 92 -16.47 14.60 1.28
N GLY A 93 -15.13 14.56 1.34
CA GLY A 93 -14.23 14.89 0.22
C GLY A 93 -13.91 16.38 0.05
N ILE A 94 -14.31 17.21 1.01
CA ILE A 94 -13.92 18.62 1.15
C ILE A 94 -12.95 18.72 2.34
N GLU A 95 -11.68 18.97 2.09
CA GLU A 95 -10.73 19.34 3.14
C GLU A 95 -10.98 20.82 3.44
N SER A 96 -11.73 21.12 4.50
CA SER A 96 -11.99 22.51 4.90
C SER A 96 -10.79 23.03 5.67
N PHE A 97 -9.82 23.62 4.98
CA PHE A 97 -8.91 24.57 5.60
C PHE A 97 -9.35 25.98 5.25
N ALA A 98 -9.48 26.80 6.28
CA ALA A 98 -9.89 28.18 6.17
C ALA A 98 -9.06 28.96 5.12
N GLU A 99 -9.78 29.79 4.37
CA GLU A 99 -9.31 30.97 3.62
C GLU A 99 -8.57 30.80 2.27
N ILE A 100 -8.04 29.63 1.90
CA ILE A 100 -7.41 29.44 0.57
C ILE A 100 -7.87 28.14 -0.09
N GLY A 101 -9.05 28.17 -0.71
CA GLY A 101 -9.47 27.22 -1.75
C GLY A 101 -9.71 25.76 -1.33
N ASN A 102 -10.88 25.22 -1.65
CA ASN A 102 -11.20 23.81 -1.40
C ASN A 102 -10.27 22.89 -2.22
N THR A 103 -9.39 22.14 -1.56
CA THR A 103 -8.63 21.07 -2.22
C THR A 103 -9.48 19.79 -2.21
N TYR A 104 -9.93 19.37 -3.39
CA TYR A 104 -10.76 18.17 -3.53
C TYR A 104 -9.88 16.91 -3.58
N ILE A 105 -10.08 15.98 -2.64
CA ILE A 105 -9.42 14.68 -2.68
C ILE A 105 -10.36 13.67 -3.36
N SER A 106 -10.03 13.30 -4.59
CA SER A 106 -10.87 12.41 -5.40
C SER A 106 -11.18 11.08 -4.71
N ARG A 107 -12.40 10.60 -4.92
CA ARG A 107 -12.89 9.26 -4.52
C ARG A 107 -12.42 8.14 -5.45
N TYR A 108 -11.93 8.50 -6.63
CA TYR A 108 -11.46 7.53 -7.60
C TYR A 108 -10.14 8.01 -8.19
N ASP A 109 -9.19 7.08 -8.31
CA ASP A 109 -7.89 7.30 -8.92
C ASP A 109 -7.66 6.15 -9.90
N SER A 110 -7.69 6.45 -11.20
CA SER A 110 -7.55 5.44 -12.24
C SER A 110 -6.16 4.82 -12.26
N ASP A 111 -5.14 5.51 -11.75
CA ASP A 111 -3.77 5.01 -11.77
C ASP A 111 -3.57 3.96 -10.69
N ILE A 112 -4.13 4.19 -9.50
CA ILE A 112 -4.24 3.13 -8.47
C ILE A 112 -4.98 1.92 -9.03
N ALA A 113 -6.10 2.16 -9.74
CA ALA A 113 -6.89 1.07 -10.30
C ALA A 113 -6.13 0.25 -11.35
N ARG A 114 -5.35 0.92 -12.21
CA ARG A 114 -4.46 0.29 -13.20
C ARG A 114 -3.36 -0.51 -12.52
N LEU A 115 -2.64 0.10 -11.57
CA LEU A 115 -1.48 -0.52 -10.92
C LEU A 115 -1.86 -1.76 -10.09
N LEU A 116 -3.04 -1.76 -9.49
CA LEU A 116 -3.52 -2.88 -8.65
C LEU A 116 -4.45 -3.85 -9.39
N HIS A 117 -4.70 -3.66 -10.69
CA HIS A 117 -5.64 -4.47 -11.49
C HIS A 117 -7.01 -4.64 -10.83
N ILE A 118 -7.57 -3.54 -10.33
CA ILE A 118 -8.91 -3.50 -9.73
C ILE A 118 -9.89 -2.77 -10.65
N GLU A 119 -11.19 -2.86 -10.33
CA GLU A 119 -12.26 -2.22 -11.10
C GLU A 119 -12.22 -2.60 -12.59
N ALA A 120 -12.24 -1.61 -13.48
CA ALA A 120 -12.23 -1.77 -14.94
C ALA A 120 -10.90 -2.32 -15.50
N PHE A 121 -9.84 -2.40 -14.69
CA PHE A 121 -8.51 -2.88 -15.11
C PHE A 121 -8.19 -4.28 -14.61
N ARG A 122 -9.20 -5.02 -14.12
CA ARG A 122 -9.02 -6.39 -13.64
C ARG A 122 -8.60 -7.31 -14.78
N LYS A 123 -7.53 -8.06 -14.56
CA LYS A 123 -7.07 -9.10 -15.50
C LYS A 123 -8.12 -10.23 -15.59
N PRO A 124 -8.34 -10.81 -16.78
CA PRO A 124 -9.21 -11.98 -16.92
C PRO A 124 -8.69 -13.12 -16.05
N LEU A 125 -9.59 -13.74 -15.28
CA LEU A 125 -9.31 -14.97 -14.56
C LEU A 125 -9.77 -16.12 -15.44
N VAL A 126 -8.84 -17.01 -15.80
CA VAL A 126 -9.20 -18.29 -16.41
C VAL A 126 -9.47 -19.24 -15.26
N ALA A 127 -10.72 -19.71 -15.16
CA ALA A 127 -11.15 -20.70 -14.17
C ALA A 127 -10.74 -22.12 -14.57
#